data_AF-A0A535UAY4-F1
#
_entry.id   AF-A0A535UAY4-F1
#
_cell.length_a   1.000
_cell.length_b   1.000
_cell.length_c   1.000
_cell.angle_alpha   90.00
_cell.angle_beta   90.00
_cell.angle_gamma   90.00
#
_symmetry.space_group_name_H-M   'P 1'
#
loop_
_entity.id
_entity.type
_entity.pdbx_description
1 polymer ?
#
loop_
_entity_poly.entity_id
_entity_poly.type
_entity_poly.pdbx_seq_one_letter_code
_entity_poly.pdbx_strand_id
1 'polypeptide(L)'
;MAQPPGHMQSPTTFSPDGYWWWDGAGWKPALSSDGSWRWTGRAWVAAGAAQPTRRGLSTGALVGLVAGVTAIVLVVVAVMSYVAVSRFNTPTPAATQTPASGQSASTAIPCDQLEHTQVHYHAAVQILYQGRIVAIPTAVGRSSFCYYWLHMHSGEPGIIHVEAPADRTFTLGDFFAVWGAWGVKAQPLDSAHVSSFVLAPDQKLVIYVDRGNGEGPQLYAGDPKSIVLANHEVITLEISPPMVVPPPAFAWPSGF
;
A
#
# COMPACT_ATOMS: atom_id res chain seq x y z
N MET A 1 56.36 -69.07 56.62
CA MET A 1 55.19 -68.92 55.74
C MET A 1 54.47 -67.64 56.12
N ALA A 2 54.46 -66.64 55.23
CA ALA A 2 53.59 -65.45 55.31
C ALA A 2 53.55 -64.75 53.93
N GLN A 3 52.35 -64.42 53.47
CA GLN A 3 52.02 -63.45 52.42
C GLN A 3 50.66 -62.83 52.82
N PRO A 4 50.25 -61.61 52.40
CA PRO A 4 50.94 -60.34 52.08
C PRO A 4 50.27 -59.16 52.89
N PRO A 5 50.41 -57.84 52.57
CA PRO A 5 49.88 -57.16 51.36
C PRO A 5 50.96 -56.28 50.68
N GLY A 6 50.98 -56.09 49.35
CA GLY A 6 49.89 -55.53 48.57
C GLY A 6 49.82 -54.00 48.76
N HIS A 7 50.89 -53.25 48.50
CA HIS A 7 50.82 -51.78 48.49
C HIS A 7 50.02 -51.33 47.26
N MET A 8 48.71 -51.13 47.46
CA MET A 8 47.89 -50.29 46.60
C MET A 8 48.45 -48.88 46.64
N GLN A 9 49.06 -48.42 45.55
CA GLN A 9 49.36 -47.00 45.37
C GLN A 9 48.03 -46.26 45.19
N SER A 10 47.68 -45.40 46.15
CA SER A 10 46.49 -44.55 46.10
C SER A 10 46.47 -43.72 44.80
N PRO A 11 45.30 -43.49 44.18
CA PRO A 11 45.20 -42.58 43.04
C PRO A 11 45.63 -41.18 43.48
N THR A 12 46.55 -40.57 42.75
CA THR A 12 47.01 -39.20 42.98
C THR A 12 45.81 -38.24 42.84
N THR A 13 45.43 -37.59 43.94
CA THR A 13 44.31 -36.64 43.96
C THR A 13 44.78 -35.27 43.46
N PHE A 14 44.09 -34.74 42.46
CA PHE A 14 44.24 -33.36 41.99
C PHE A 14 43.20 -32.45 42.62
N SER A 15 43.52 -31.16 42.77
CA SER A 15 42.54 -30.14 43.12
C SER A 15 41.48 -29.99 42.01
N PRO A 16 40.26 -29.48 42.32
CA PRO A 16 39.19 -29.33 41.32
C PRO A 16 39.57 -28.47 40.11
N ASP A 17 40.44 -27.49 40.32
CA ASP A 17 40.98 -26.60 39.28
C ASP A 17 42.17 -27.20 38.52
N GLY A 18 42.68 -28.37 38.95
CA GLY A 18 43.74 -29.11 38.31
C GLY A 18 45.14 -28.47 38.43
N TYR A 19 45.31 -27.46 39.27
CA TYR A 19 46.57 -26.73 39.48
C TYR A 19 47.44 -27.30 40.60
N TRP A 20 46.90 -28.18 41.44
CA TRP A 20 47.61 -28.79 42.57
C TRP A 20 47.40 -30.30 42.60
N TRP A 21 48.38 -31.02 43.11
CA TRP A 21 48.27 -32.45 43.38
C TRP A 21 48.74 -32.76 44.80
N TRP A 22 48.13 -33.77 45.42
CA TRP A 22 48.46 -34.21 46.77
C TRP A 22 49.53 -35.31 46.72
N ASP A 23 50.66 -35.09 47.39
CA ASP A 23 51.78 -36.04 47.42
C ASP A 23 51.72 -37.05 48.59
N GLY A 24 50.68 -36.97 49.42
CA GLY A 24 50.52 -37.78 50.63
C GLY A 24 50.86 -37.02 51.92
N ALA A 25 51.61 -35.92 51.84
CA ALA A 25 52.00 -35.09 52.99
C ALA A 25 51.59 -33.61 52.82
N GLY A 26 51.42 -33.13 51.58
CA GLY A 26 51.05 -31.76 51.28
C GLY A 26 50.57 -31.54 49.84
N TRP A 27 49.96 -30.38 49.61
CA TRP A 27 49.61 -29.94 48.25
C TRP A 27 50.85 -29.37 47.55
N LYS A 28 51.10 -29.87 46.34
CA LYS A 28 52.21 -29.45 45.46
C LYS A 28 51.66 -28.86 44.15
N PRO A 29 52.32 -27.84 43.56
CA PRO A 29 51.93 -27.33 42.27
C PRO A 29 51.96 -28.44 41.21
N ALA A 30 50.89 -28.54 40.42
CA ALA A 30 50.80 -29.43 39.27
C ALA A 30 51.35 -28.78 37.98
N LEU A 31 51.91 -27.57 38.08
CA LEU A 31 52.60 -26.86 37.01
C LEU A 31 54.02 -26.48 37.47
N SER A 32 54.97 -26.50 36.54
CA SER A 32 56.32 -25.99 36.78
C SER A 32 56.30 -24.47 37.00
N SER A 33 57.33 -23.92 37.64
CA SER A 33 57.42 -22.49 37.95
C SER A 33 57.40 -21.58 36.72
N ASP A 34 57.85 -22.10 35.58
CA ASP A 34 57.83 -21.45 34.26
C ASP A 34 56.57 -21.80 33.44
N GLY A 35 55.66 -22.62 33.97
CA GLY A 35 54.41 -23.03 33.33
C GLY A 35 54.57 -23.94 32.11
N SER A 36 55.79 -24.40 31.80
CA SER A 36 56.06 -25.19 30.60
C SER A 36 55.77 -26.69 30.75
N TRP A 37 55.59 -27.18 31.98
CA TRP A 37 55.30 -28.58 32.30
C TRP A 37 54.12 -28.74 33.25
N ARG A 38 53.34 -29.81 33.07
CA ARG A 38 52.23 -30.23 33.93
C ARG A 38 52.48 -31.62 34.53
N TRP A 39 52.24 -31.77 35.82
CA TRP A 39 52.32 -33.05 36.52
C TRP A 39 51.06 -33.89 36.26
N THR A 40 51.24 -35.16 35.91
CA THR A 40 50.16 -36.11 35.62
C THR A 40 49.85 -37.06 36.77
N GLY A 41 50.53 -36.90 37.92
CA GLY A 41 50.48 -37.85 39.03
C GLY A 41 51.51 -38.96 38.92
N ARG A 42 52.21 -39.06 37.78
CA ARG A 42 53.28 -40.04 37.52
C ARG A 42 54.52 -39.42 36.86
N ALA A 43 54.34 -38.43 35.99
CA ALA A 43 55.42 -37.74 35.30
C ALA A 43 55.05 -36.30 34.94
N TRP A 44 56.07 -35.46 34.71
CA TRP A 44 55.91 -34.14 34.11
C TRP A 44 55.79 -34.27 32.58
N VAL A 45 54.76 -33.67 31.99
CA VAL A 45 54.53 -33.61 30.54
C VAL A 45 54.42 -32.15 30.08
N ALA A 46 54.75 -31.82 28.83
CA ALA A 46 54.71 -30.44 28.36
C ALA A 46 53.30 -29.85 28.51
N ALA A 47 53.18 -28.70 29.16
CA ALA A 47 51.93 -28.00 29.40
C ALA A 47 51.46 -27.30 28.11
N GLY A 48 51.02 -28.09 27.14
CA GLY A 48 50.70 -27.56 25.82
C GLY A 48 50.10 -28.62 24.89
N ALA A 49 48.87 -29.04 25.16
CA ALA A 49 48.02 -29.72 24.18
C ALA A 49 46.53 -29.68 24.58
N ALA A 50 45.99 -28.48 24.82
CA ALA A 50 44.58 -28.15 24.65
C ALA A 50 44.34 -26.68 25.03
N GLN A 51 44.73 -25.75 24.16
CA GLN A 51 44.03 -24.46 24.16
C GLN A 51 42.59 -24.77 23.70
N PRO A 52 41.54 -24.37 24.44
CA PRO A 52 40.21 -24.33 23.85
C PRO A 52 40.32 -23.28 22.75
N THR A 53 40.44 -23.72 21.50
CA THR A 53 40.29 -22.84 20.36
C THR A 53 38.94 -22.16 20.54
N ARG A 54 38.92 -20.88 20.92
CA ARG A 54 37.73 -20.05 20.71
C ARG A 54 37.48 -20.15 19.21
N ARG A 55 36.54 -21.02 18.82
CA ARG A 55 36.06 -21.10 17.44
C ARG A 55 35.38 -19.76 17.19
N GLY A 56 36.14 -18.77 16.70
CA GLY A 56 35.55 -17.60 16.05
C GLY A 56 34.59 -18.11 14.99
N LEU A 57 33.46 -17.42 14.79
CA LEU A 57 32.56 -17.75 13.70
C LEU A 57 33.39 -17.84 12.41
N SER A 58 33.28 -18.96 11.69
CA SER A 58 33.95 -19.09 10.41
C SER A 58 33.49 -17.96 9.49
N THR A 59 34.34 -17.54 8.56
CA THR A 59 33.96 -16.54 7.55
C THR A 59 32.66 -16.92 6.84
N GLY A 60 32.40 -18.22 6.63
CA GLY A 60 31.13 -18.72 6.10
C GLY A 60 29.92 -18.51 7.03
N ALA A 61 30.08 -18.63 8.35
CA ALA A 61 29.01 -18.34 9.31
C ALA A 61 28.69 -16.83 9.39
N LEU A 62 29.70 -15.98 9.28
CA LEU A 62 29.51 -14.52 9.17
C LEU A 62 28.82 -14.14 7.86
N VAL A 63 29.26 -14.70 6.72
CA VAL A 63 28.62 -14.47 5.41
C VAL A 63 27.17 -14.96 5.41
N GLY A 64 26.88 -16.12 5.99
CA GLY A 64 25.52 -16.64 6.12
C GLY A 64 24.61 -15.77 6.97
N LEU A 65 25.11 -15.24 8.09
CA LEU A 65 24.38 -14.29 8.94
C LEU A 65 24.08 -12.99 8.22
N VAL A 66 25.08 -12.41 7.56
CA VAL A 66 24.92 -11.17 6.78
C VAL A 66 23.91 -11.39 5.65
N ALA A 67 24.06 -12.46 4.87
CA ALA A 67 23.13 -12.79 3.79
C ALA A 67 21.70 -13.01 4.28
N GLY A 68 21.53 -13.71 5.41
CA GLY A 68 20.23 -13.93 6.04
C GLY A 68 19.57 -12.63 6.51
N VAL A 69 20.33 -11.76 7.19
CA VAL A 69 19.83 -10.44 7.63
C VAL A 69 19.48 -9.56 6.42
N THR A 70 20.33 -9.52 5.39
CA THR A 70 20.05 -8.78 4.16
C THR A 70 18.78 -9.28 3.48
N ALA A 71 18.59 -10.60 3.36
CA ALA A 71 17.38 -11.18 2.78
C ALA A 71 16.13 -10.80 3.59
N ILE A 72 16.19 -10.84 4.93
CA ILE A 72 15.08 -10.43 5.79
C ILE A 72 14.77 -8.95 5.60
N VAL A 73 15.77 -8.09 5.58
CA VAL A 73 15.58 -6.64 5.36
C VAL A 73 14.94 -6.38 4.00
N LEU A 74 15.40 -7.05 2.94
CA LEU A 74 14.82 -6.90 1.60
C LEU A 74 13.35 -7.36 1.56
N VAL A 75 13.01 -8.48 2.22
CA VAL A 75 11.63 -8.95 2.32
C VAL A 75 10.77 -7.96 3.10
N VAL A 76 11.26 -7.45 4.23
CA VAL A 76 10.52 -6.45 5.03
C VAL A 76 10.30 -5.17 4.22
N VAL A 77 11.33 -4.66 3.53
CA VAL A 77 11.21 -3.50 2.65
C VAL A 77 10.20 -3.77 1.52
N ALA A 78 10.28 -4.91 0.85
CA ALA A 78 9.35 -5.28 -0.21
C ALA A 78 7.90 -5.38 0.28
N VAL A 79 7.67 -5.98 1.46
CA VAL A 79 6.34 -6.07 2.09
C VAL A 79 5.84 -4.68 2.49
N MET A 80 6.67 -3.85 3.11
CA MET A 80 6.31 -2.49 3.50
C MET A 80 6.01 -1.62 2.27
N SER A 81 6.81 -1.71 1.21
CA SER A 81 6.54 -1.06 -0.07
C SER A 81 5.25 -1.56 -0.70
N TYR A 82 4.99 -2.86 -0.71
CA TYR A 82 3.75 -3.44 -1.22
C TYR A 82 2.53 -2.98 -0.41
N VAL A 83 2.62 -2.96 0.92
CA VAL A 83 1.55 -2.44 1.81
C VAL A 83 1.34 -0.95 1.59
N ALA A 84 2.41 -0.15 1.46
CA ALA A 84 2.29 1.27 1.16
C ALA A 84 1.60 1.50 -0.19
N VAL A 85 2.07 0.84 -1.27
CA VAL A 85 1.48 0.96 -2.61
C VAL A 85 0.03 0.49 -2.62
N SER A 86 -0.29 -0.64 -1.98
CA SER A 86 -1.67 -1.15 -1.93
C SER A 86 -2.60 -0.21 -1.16
N ARG A 87 -2.18 0.33 -0.02
CA ARG A 87 -2.97 1.30 0.76
C ARG A 87 -3.12 2.65 0.06
N PHE A 88 -2.15 3.06 -0.75
CA PHE A 88 -2.24 4.27 -1.57
C PHE A 88 -3.07 4.08 -2.83
N ASN A 89 -3.22 2.85 -3.31
CA ASN A 89 -3.97 2.52 -4.52
C ASN A 89 -5.38 1.97 -4.26
N THR A 90 -5.77 1.63 -3.03
CA THR A 90 -7.17 1.27 -2.73
C THR A 90 -8.02 2.55 -2.78
N PRO A 91 -8.93 2.70 -3.76
CA PRO A 91 -9.85 3.83 -3.78
C PRO A 91 -10.73 3.74 -2.55
N THR A 92 -10.96 4.87 -1.87
CA THR A 92 -12.01 4.94 -0.84
C THR A 92 -13.32 4.47 -1.47
N PRO A 93 -14.09 3.55 -0.83
CA PRO A 93 -15.37 3.13 -1.37
C PRO A 93 -16.26 4.34 -1.65
N ALA A 94 -16.85 4.39 -2.84
CA ALA A 94 -17.81 5.42 -3.17
C ALA A 94 -19.03 5.30 -2.25
N ALA A 95 -19.38 6.40 -1.58
CA ALA A 95 -20.59 6.45 -0.78
C ALA A 95 -21.82 6.52 -1.71
N THR A 96 -22.95 5.97 -1.28
CA THR A 96 -24.23 6.23 -1.96
C THR A 96 -24.75 7.60 -1.53
N GLN A 97 -25.00 8.50 -2.47
CA GLN A 97 -25.56 9.81 -2.19
C GLN A 97 -27.07 9.74 -1.98
N THR A 98 -27.54 10.30 -0.86
CA THR A 98 -28.96 10.48 -0.57
C THR A 98 -29.45 11.84 -1.07
N PRO A 99 -30.67 11.94 -1.61
CA PRO A 99 -31.23 13.22 -2.05
C PRO A 99 -31.41 14.19 -0.88
N ALA A 100 -31.18 15.48 -1.13
CA ALA A 100 -31.53 16.54 -0.20
C ALA A 100 -33.05 16.58 0.05
N SER A 101 -33.44 16.86 1.30
CA SER A 101 -34.84 17.06 1.67
C SER A 101 -35.43 18.24 0.89
N GLY A 102 -36.53 18.01 0.17
CA GLY A 102 -37.16 19.05 -0.65
C GLY A 102 -36.51 19.27 -2.00
N GLN A 103 -35.90 18.21 -2.58
CA GLN A 103 -35.46 18.05 -3.97
C GLN A 103 -35.59 19.34 -4.80
N SER A 104 -34.58 20.22 -4.69
CA SER A 104 -34.50 21.33 -5.63
C SER A 104 -34.21 20.72 -6.99
N ALA A 105 -35.19 20.73 -7.89
CA ALA A 105 -35.00 20.21 -9.23
C ALA A 105 -33.81 20.95 -9.89
N SER A 106 -32.88 20.22 -10.51
CA SER A 106 -32.00 20.86 -11.49
C SER A 106 -32.90 21.51 -12.54
N THR A 107 -32.87 22.84 -12.65
CA THR A 107 -33.80 23.56 -13.54
C THR A 107 -33.57 23.23 -15.01
N ALA A 108 -32.37 22.74 -15.36
CA ALA A 108 -31.98 22.39 -16.72
C ALA A 108 -32.20 20.91 -17.06
N ILE A 109 -32.14 20.00 -16.09
CA ILE A 109 -32.30 18.56 -16.30
C ILE A 109 -33.52 18.11 -15.49
N PRO A 110 -34.64 17.77 -16.13
CA PRO A 110 -35.81 17.27 -15.43
C PRO A 110 -35.53 15.96 -14.70
N CYS A 111 -36.27 15.75 -13.62
CA CYS A 111 -36.44 14.43 -13.05
C CYS A 111 -37.76 13.83 -13.50
N ASP A 112 -37.72 12.56 -13.88
CA ASP A 112 -38.86 11.75 -14.27
C ASP A 112 -39.05 10.56 -13.32
N GLN A 113 -40.15 9.83 -13.49
CA GLN A 113 -40.44 8.64 -12.69
C GLN A 113 -39.73 7.38 -13.20
N LEU A 114 -39.22 7.42 -14.44
CA LEU A 114 -38.62 6.28 -15.12
C LEU A 114 -37.38 6.72 -15.91
N GLU A 115 -36.54 5.74 -16.18
CA GLU A 115 -35.44 5.78 -17.15
C GLU A 115 -36.01 5.85 -18.58
N HIS A 116 -35.42 6.67 -19.45
CA HIS A 116 -35.83 6.80 -20.86
C HIS A 116 -34.82 6.12 -21.78
N THR A 117 -35.30 5.56 -22.89
CA THR A 117 -34.47 4.76 -23.81
C THR A 117 -34.31 5.36 -25.20
N GLN A 118 -34.95 6.50 -25.49
CA GLN A 118 -34.83 7.15 -26.79
C GLN A 118 -33.40 7.67 -27.01
N VAL A 119 -32.86 8.36 -26.02
CA VAL A 119 -31.43 8.63 -25.90
C VAL A 119 -30.93 7.79 -24.76
N HIS A 120 -30.00 6.87 -25.03
CA HIS A 120 -29.36 6.03 -24.01
C HIS A 120 -27.89 5.82 -24.35
N TYR A 121 -27.01 6.44 -23.57
CA TYR A 121 -25.57 6.20 -23.64
C TYR A 121 -24.89 6.50 -22.31
N HIS A 122 -23.64 6.07 -22.20
CA HIS A 122 -22.86 6.21 -20.97
C HIS A 122 -21.60 7.04 -21.23
N ALA A 123 -21.21 7.87 -20.27
CA ALA A 123 -19.92 8.55 -20.22
C ALA A 123 -19.31 8.36 -18.83
N ALA A 124 -18.00 8.47 -18.70
CA ALA A 124 -17.33 8.35 -17.40
C ALA A 124 -16.67 9.67 -17.01
N VAL A 125 -16.67 9.95 -15.70
CA VAL A 125 -15.92 11.05 -15.10
C VAL A 125 -15.04 10.53 -13.97
N GLN A 126 -13.78 10.97 -13.97
CA GLN A 126 -12.83 10.75 -12.88
C GLN A 126 -12.38 12.10 -12.32
N ILE A 127 -12.21 12.19 -11.00
CA ILE A 127 -11.57 13.32 -10.36
C ILE A 127 -10.24 12.83 -9.78
N LEU A 128 -9.15 13.51 -10.12
CA LEU A 128 -7.84 13.27 -9.55
C LEU A 128 -7.47 14.42 -8.62
N TYR A 129 -7.06 14.08 -7.40
CA TYR A 129 -6.51 15.04 -6.43
C TYR A 129 -5.26 14.44 -5.80
N GLN A 130 -4.17 15.21 -5.79
CA GLN A 130 -2.87 14.76 -5.27
C GLN A 130 -2.36 13.46 -5.92
N GLY A 131 -2.60 13.30 -7.22
CA GLY A 131 -2.22 12.13 -8.00
C GLY A 131 -3.03 10.85 -7.71
N ARG A 132 -4.20 10.96 -7.04
CA ARG A 132 -5.08 9.83 -6.75
C ARG A 132 -6.48 10.06 -7.26
N ILE A 133 -7.12 8.99 -7.71
CA ILE A 133 -8.56 8.99 -8.02
C ILE A 133 -9.34 9.24 -6.73
N VAL A 134 -10.18 10.27 -6.76
CA VAL A 134 -11.12 10.59 -5.70
C VAL A 134 -12.42 9.83 -5.95
N ALA A 135 -12.99 9.29 -4.88
CA ALA A 135 -14.29 8.64 -4.93
C ALA A 135 -15.39 9.64 -5.28
N ILE A 136 -16.09 9.41 -6.39
CA ILE A 136 -17.34 10.09 -6.72
C ILE A 136 -18.47 9.25 -6.13
N PRO A 137 -19.39 9.83 -5.35
CA PRO A 137 -20.44 9.04 -4.75
C PRO A 137 -21.43 8.52 -5.81
N THR A 138 -22.07 7.39 -5.54
CA THR A 138 -23.03 6.72 -6.43
C THR A 138 -24.47 7.20 -6.19
N ALA A 139 -25.42 6.75 -7.01
CA ALA A 139 -26.85 7.12 -6.93
C ALA A 139 -27.14 8.63 -7.06
N VAL A 140 -26.24 9.37 -7.72
CA VAL A 140 -26.44 10.80 -8.01
C VAL A 140 -27.63 10.96 -8.96
N GLY A 141 -28.56 11.84 -8.63
CA GLY A 141 -29.71 12.11 -9.49
C GLY A 141 -30.71 10.95 -9.59
N ARG A 142 -30.72 10.01 -8.63
CA ARG A 142 -31.56 8.82 -8.69
C ARG A 142 -32.15 8.41 -7.34
N SER A 143 -33.49 8.34 -7.28
CA SER A 143 -34.25 7.61 -6.26
C SER A 143 -35.37 6.80 -6.90
N SER A 144 -36.13 6.07 -6.10
CA SER A 144 -37.27 5.28 -6.59
C SER A 144 -38.41 6.11 -7.21
N PHE A 145 -38.36 7.44 -7.16
CA PHE A 145 -39.42 8.34 -7.63
C PHE A 145 -38.87 9.54 -8.42
N CYS A 146 -37.57 9.59 -8.66
CA CYS A 146 -36.89 10.74 -9.25
C CYS A 146 -35.63 10.25 -9.98
N TYR A 147 -35.72 10.19 -11.30
CA TYR A 147 -34.66 9.84 -12.24
C TYR A 147 -34.35 11.04 -13.09
N TYR A 148 -33.25 11.73 -12.80
CA TYR A 148 -32.76 12.75 -13.71
C TYR A 148 -32.28 12.09 -15.00
N TRP A 149 -32.48 12.75 -16.15
CA TRP A 149 -31.96 12.22 -17.42
C TRP A 149 -30.45 11.98 -17.38
N LEU A 150 -29.74 12.72 -16.53
CA LEU A 150 -28.34 12.48 -16.21
C LEU A 150 -28.26 11.97 -14.78
N HIS A 151 -27.77 10.76 -14.57
CA HIS A 151 -27.68 10.17 -13.23
C HIS A 151 -26.58 9.11 -13.12
N MET A 152 -26.37 8.58 -11.91
CA MET A 152 -25.48 7.44 -11.65
C MET A 152 -26.24 6.32 -10.93
N HIS A 153 -25.87 5.07 -11.18
CA HIS A 153 -26.39 3.91 -10.44
C HIS A 153 -25.61 3.69 -9.13
N SER A 154 -26.18 2.94 -8.18
CA SER A 154 -25.65 2.75 -6.80
C SER A 154 -24.33 1.96 -6.72
N GLY A 155 -23.90 1.29 -7.79
CA GLY A 155 -22.66 0.51 -7.85
C GLY A 155 -21.67 0.97 -8.92
N GLU A 156 -21.90 2.12 -9.54
CA GLU A 156 -21.21 2.53 -10.77
C GLU A 156 -20.55 3.91 -10.59
N PRO A 157 -19.55 4.01 -9.70
CA PRO A 157 -18.93 5.29 -9.39
C PRO A 157 -18.26 5.88 -10.63
N GLY A 158 -18.60 7.13 -10.92
CA GLY A 158 -18.04 7.85 -12.06
C GLY A 158 -18.74 7.57 -13.40
N ILE A 159 -19.65 6.60 -13.51
CA ILE A 159 -20.42 6.35 -14.74
C ILE A 159 -21.68 7.22 -14.76
N ILE A 160 -21.72 8.14 -15.72
CA ILE A 160 -22.87 8.99 -16.01
C ILE A 160 -23.74 8.27 -17.04
N HIS A 161 -24.97 7.99 -16.67
CA HIS A 161 -26.04 7.58 -17.56
C HIS A 161 -26.67 8.79 -18.19
N VAL A 162 -26.85 8.78 -19.50
CA VAL A 162 -27.62 9.77 -20.26
C VAL A 162 -28.83 9.06 -20.85
N GLU A 163 -29.97 9.28 -20.21
CA GLU A 163 -31.24 8.58 -20.45
C GLU A 163 -32.38 9.58 -20.57
N ALA A 164 -32.66 10.02 -21.80
CA ALA A 164 -33.56 11.14 -22.06
C ALA A 164 -34.69 10.78 -23.04
N PRO A 165 -35.87 11.44 -22.94
CA PRO A 165 -37.01 11.21 -23.82
C PRO A 165 -36.88 11.88 -25.20
N ALA A 166 -35.81 12.64 -25.43
CA ALA A 166 -35.60 13.36 -26.67
C ALA A 166 -34.12 13.70 -26.86
N ASP A 167 -33.72 13.86 -28.13
CA ASP A 167 -32.38 14.28 -28.50
C ASP A 167 -32.07 15.68 -27.98
N ARG A 168 -30.98 15.77 -27.22
CA ARG A 168 -30.42 17.02 -26.71
C ARG A 168 -28.92 16.84 -26.51
N THR A 169 -28.18 17.93 -26.67
CA THR A 169 -26.78 17.99 -26.23
C THR A 169 -26.73 18.09 -24.70
N PHE A 170 -26.10 17.10 -24.08
CA PHE A 170 -25.84 17.06 -22.65
C PHE A 170 -24.36 17.34 -22.38
N THR A 171 -24.06 18.04 -21.30
CA THR A 171 -22.68 18.39 -20.95
C THR A 171 -22.27 17.92 -19.56
N LEU A 172 -20.97 17.92 -19.29
CA LEU A 172 -20.46 17.70 -17.95
C LEU A 172 -21.00 18.74 -16.95
N GLY A 173 -21.23 19.98 -17.40
CA GLY A 173 -21.87 21.01 -16.59
C GLY A 173 -23.30 20.65 -16.20
N ASP A 174 -24.10 20.08 -17.11
CA ASP A 174 -25.44 19.60 -16.81
C ASP A 174 -25.41 18.50 -15.72
N PHE A 175 -24.45 17.57 -15.80
CA PHE A 175 -24.26 16.54 -14.78
C PHE A 175 -23.90 17.14 -13.41
N PHE A 176 -22.95 18.08 -13.34
CA PHE A 176 -22.57 18.72 -12.08
C PHE A 176 -23.71 19.56 -11.49
N ALA A 177 -24.58 20.14 -12.33
CA ALA A 177 -25.80 20.80 -11.87
C ALA A 177 -26.77 19.79 -11.23
N VAL A 178 -27.00 18.61 -11.84
CA VAL A 178 -27.77 17.53 -11.21
C VAL A 178 -27.13 17.09 -9.90
N TRP A 179 -25.82 16.87 -9.87
CA TRP A 179 -25.10 16.44 -8.67
C TRP A 179 -25.25 17.46 -7.52
N GLY A 180 -25.10 18.75 -7.81
CA GLY A 180 -25.32 19.83 -6.84
C GLY A 180 -26.76 19.94 -6.36
N ALA A 181 -27.74 19.79 -7.25
CA ALA A 181 -29.15 19.83 -6.93
C ALA A 181 -29.62 18.58 -6.15
N TRP A 182 -28.98 17.44 -6.39
CA TRP A 182 -29.26 16.17 -5.72
C TRP A 182 -28.81 16.17 -4.26
N GLY A 183 -27.59 16.63 -4.00
CA GLY A 183 -27.00 16.64 -2.67
C GLY A 183 -27.37 17.88 -1.85
N VAL A 184 -26.92 17.90 -0.59
CA VAL A 184 -27.04 19.09 0.29
C VAL A 184 -25.98 20.14 -0.03
N LYS A 185 -24.86 19.72 -0.62
CA LYS A 185 -23.71 20.58 -0.93
C LYS A 185 -23.66 20.85 -2.43
N ALA A 186 -23.44 22.11 -2.78
CA ALA A 186 -23.16 22.52 -4.15
C ALA A 186 -21.95 21.74 -4.71
N GLN A 187 -21.99 21.51 -6.02
CA GLN A 187 -20.95 20.83 -6.79
C GLN A 187 -20.47 21.76 -7.91
N PRO A 188 -19.74 22.84 -7.57
CA PRO A 188 -19.24 23.78 -8.58
C PRO A 188 -18.24 23.10 -9.53
N LEU A 189 -18.25 23.55 -10.78
CA LEU A 189 -17.30 23.16 -11.80
C LEU A 189 -16.86 24.40 -12.59
N ASP A 190 -15.59 24.74 -12.49
CA ASP A 190 -14.91 25.78 -13.26
C ASP A 190 -13.38 25.59 -13.14
N SER A 191 -12.59 26.57 -13.60
CA SER A 191 -11.12 26.48 -13.54
C SER A 191 -10.53 26.47 -12.14
N ALA A 192 -11.28 26.87 -11.11
CA ALA A 192 -10.86 26.97 -9.72
C ALA A 192 -11.65 26.05 -8.76
N HIS A 193 -12.70 25.39 -9.26
CA HIS A 193 -13.55 24.51 -8.47
C HIS A 193 -13.83 23.20 -9.19
N VAL A 194 -13.69 22.09 -8.48
CA VAL A 194 -14.12 20.76 -8.93
C VAL A 194 -14.84 20.09 -7.77
N SER A 195 -16.18 20.02 -7.86
CA SER A 195 -17.00 19.41 -6.79
C SER A 195 -16.68 20.10 -5.45
N SER A 196 -16.35 19.35 -4.39
CA SER A 196 -16.00 19.89 -3.07
C SER A 196 -14.59 20.50 -2.99
N PHE A 197 -13.79 20.42 -4.05
CA PHE A 197 -12.43 20.96 -4.06
C PHE A 197 -12.43 22.41 -4.54
N VAL A 198 -11.83 23.27 -3.73
CA VAL A 198 -11.40 24.62 -4.11
C VAL A 198 -9.90 24.55 -4.37
N LEU A 199 -9.47 24.93 -5.57
CA LEU A 199 -8.07 24.87 -5.96
C LEU A 199 -7.27 25.94 -5.22
N ALA A 200 -6.14 25.53 -4.64
CA ALA A 200 -5.18 26.46 -4.02
C ALA A 200 -4.47 27.31 -5.10
N PRO A 201 -3.83 28.44 -4.73
CA PRO A 201 -3.15 29.33 -5.68
C PRO A 201 -2.04 28.68 -6.53
N ASP A 202 -1.43 27.62 -6.03
CA ASP A 202 -0.40 26.83 -6.71
C ASP A 202 -0.97 25.63 -7.48
N GLN A 203 -2.30 25.43 -7.43
CA GLN A 203 -3.01 24.37 -8.12
C GLN A 203 -3.69 24.85 -9.39
N LYS A 204 -3.90 23.92 -10.33
CA LYS A 204 -4.66 24.14 -11.55
C LYS A 204 -5.48 22.91 -11.92
N LEU A 205 -6.59 23.15 -12.60
CA LEU A 205 -7.37 22.09 -13.24
C LEU A 205 -6.74 21.75 -14.59
N VAL A 206 -6.37 20.49 -14.76
CA VAL A 206 -5.95 19.87 -16.03
C VAL A 206 -7.05 18.89 -16.42
N ILE A 207 -7.52 18.98 -17.66
CA ILE A 207 -8.64 18.17 -18.13
C ILE A 207 -8.15 17.28 -19.25
N TYR A 208 -8.46 15.99 -19.15
CA TYR A 208 -8.27 15.04 -20.23
C TYR A 208 -9.62 14.48 -20.68
N VAL A 209 -9.77 14.32 -22.00
CA VAL A 209 -10.90 13.63 -22.61
C VAL A 209 -10.35 12.49 -23.44
N ASP A 210 -10.66 11.26 -23.03
CA ASP A 210 -10.44 10.06 -23.83
C ASP A 210 -11.75 9.71 -24.54
N ARG A 211 -11.72 9.77 -25.87
CA ARG A 211 -12.91 9.55 -26.71
C ARG A 211 -13.17 8.07 -27.03
N GLY A 212 -12.35 7.15 -26.51
CA GLY A 212 -12.47 5.73 -26.82
C GLY A 212 -12.13 5.36 -28.27
N ASN A 213 -11.53 6.29 -29.03
CA ASN A 213 -11.17 6.11 -30.44
C ASN A 213 -9.74 5.56 -30.65
N GLY A 214 -9.03 5.23 -29.56
CA GLY A 214 -7.66 4.72 -29.59
C GLY A 214 -6.56 5.78 -29.53
N GLU A 215 -6.89 7.08 -29.54
CA GLU A 215 -5.91 8.16 -29.37
C GLU A 215 -5.47 8.35 -27.91
N GLY A 216 -6.21 7.72 -26.97
CA GLY A 216 -6.02 7.88 -25.54
C GLY A 216 -6.45 9.28 -25.04
N PRO A 217 -6.18 9.59 -23.76
CA PRO A 217 -6.60 10.85 -23.14
C PRO A 217 -5.91 12.06 -23.78
N GLN A 218 -6.71 12.97 -24.34
CA GLN A 218 -6.25 14.22 -24.94
C GLN A 218 -6.50 15.41 -24.02
N LEU A 219 -5.57 16.37 -23.97
CA LEU A 219 -5.75 17.60 -23.20
C LEU A 219 -6.94 18.42 -23.73
N TYR A 220 -7.76 18.91 -22.82
CA TYR A 220 -8.86 19.81 -23.10
C TYR A 220 -8.62 21.19 -22.46
N ALA A 221 -8.74 22.25 -23.25
CA ALA A 221 -8.39 23.63 -22.85
C ALA A 221 -9.61 24.57 -22.69
N GLY A 222 -10.83 24.05 -22.86
CA GLY A 222 -12.06 24.84 -22.77
C GLY A 222 -12.65 24.91 -21.35
N ASP A 223 -13.85 25.48 -21.24
CA ASP A 223 -14.63 25.44 -19.99
C ASP A 223 -15.01 23.99 -19.69
N PRO A 224 -14.67 23.43 -18.50
CA PRO A 224 -15.06 22.08 -18.13
C PRO A 224 -16.58 21.84 -18.21
N LYS A 225 -17.41 22.86 -17.99
CA LYS A 225 -18.88 22.74 -18.10
C LYS A 225 -19.37 22.55 -19.53
N SER A 226 -18.57 22.91 -20.51
CA SER A 226 -18.94 22.86 -21.93
C SER A 226 -18.56 21.55 -22.63
N ILE A 227 -17.92 20.62 -21.93
CA ILE A 227 -17.58 19.29 -22.46
C ILE A 227 -18.90 18.54 -22.73
N VAL A 228 -19.16 18.24 -23.99
CA VAL A 228 -20.34 17.49 -24.43
C VAL A 228 -20.14 16.02 -24.10
N LEU A 229 -21.13 15.43 -23.41
CA LEU A 229 -21.16 14.02 -23.06
C LEU A 229 -21.37 13.17 -24.31
N ALA A 230 -20.40 12.32 -24.64
CA ALA A 230 -20.44 11.37 -25.74
C ALA A 230 -20.38 9.92 -25.24
N ASN A 231 -20.92 8.99 -26.03
CA ASN A 231 -20.93 7.58 -25.69
C ASN A 231 -19.51 7.05 -25.49
N HIS A 232 -19.29 6.37 -24.36
CA HIS A 232 -18.05 5.73 -23.93
C HIS A 232 -16.84 6.65 -23.77
N GLU A 233 -17.04 7.97 -23.72
CA GLU A 233 -15.93 8.86 -23.39
C GLU A 233 -15.59 8.80 -21.90
N VAL A 234 -14.33 9.09 -21.57
CA VAL A 234 -13.84 9.24 -20.20
C VAL A 234 -13.27 10.65 -20.03
N ILE A 235 -13.81 11.39 -19.07
CA ILE A 235 -13.37 12.74 -18.74
C ILE A 235 -12.63 12.71 -17.40
N THR A 236 -11.34 13.05 -17.41
CA THR A 236 -10.53 13.14 -16.20
C THR A 236 -10.32 14.60 -15.81
N LEU A 237 -10.80 14.97 -14.62
CA LEU A 237 -10.58 16.27 -13.98
C LEU A 237 -9.43 16.14 -12.98
N GLU A 238 -8.23 16.57 -13.35
CA GLU A 238 -7.05 16.49 -12.50
C GLU A 238 -6.72 17.83 -11.84
N ILE A 239 -6.68 17.84 -10.52
CA ILE A 239 -6.21 18.96 -9.72
C ILE A 239 -4.71 18.75 -9.47
N SER A 240 -3.89 19.41 -10.26
CA SER A 240 -2.41 19.36 -10.19
C SER A 240 -1.85 20.57 -9.43
N PRO A 241 -0.63 20.52 -8.86
CA PRO A 241 0.33 19.39 -8.84
C PRO A 241 0.06 18.34 -7.74
N PRO A 242 0.66 17.12 -7.85
CA PRO A 242 1.46 16.63 -8.99
C PRO A 242 0.58 16.41 -10.22
N MET A 243 1.21 16.38 -11.39
CA MET A 243 0.56 16.04 -12.65
C MET A 243 0.85 14.57 -12.98
N VAL A 244 -0.19 13.81 -13.34
CA VAL A 244 -0.13 12.40 -13.71
C VAL A 244 -0.40 12.29 -15.20
N VAL A 245 0.63 11.93 -15.98
CA VAL A 245 0.55 11.84 -17.44
C VAL A 245 1.04 10.47 -17.93
N PRO A 246 0.23 9.70 -18.68
CA PRO A 246 -1.20 9.93 -18.89
C PRO A 246 -1.99 9.76 -17.58
N PRO A 247 -3.20 10.32 -17.47
CA PRO A 247 -4.07 10.04 -16.33
C PRO A 247 -4.35 8.52 -16.22
N PRO A 248 -4.65 8.01 -15.01
CA PRO A 248 -5.02 6.62 -14.82
C PRO A 248 -6.22 6.25 -15.68
N ALA A 249 -6.12 5.14 -16.43
CA ALA A 249 -7.20 4.65 -17.26
C ALA A 249 -8.47 4.35 -16.43
N PHE A 250 -9.63 4.63 -17.01
CA PHE A 250 -10.92 4.17 -16.48
C PHE A 250 -11.25 2.79 -17.04
N ALA A 251 -11.52 1.83 -16.17
CA ALA A 251 -11.90 0.48 -16.56
C ALA A 251 -13.43 0.38 -16.60
N TRP A 252 -14.00 0.37 -17.79
CA TRP A 252 -15.43 0.13 -17.98
C TRP A 252 -15.82 -1.27 -17.46
N PRO A 253 -16.85 -1.38 -16.59
CA PRO A 253 -17.40 -2.67 -16.21
C PRO A 253 -17.98 -3.41 -17.43
N SER A 254 -18.09 -4.73 -17.33
CA SER A 254 -18.75 -5.52 -18.37
C SER A 254 -20.21 -5.09 -18.53
N GLY A 255 -20.67 -4.92 -19.77
CA GLY A 255 -22.06 -4.56 -20.08
C GLY A 255 -22.28 -3.09 -20.38
N PHE A 256 -21.23 -2.27 -20.33
CA PHE A 256 -21.20 -0.92 -20.85
C PHE A 256 -20.69 -0.90 -22.29
#